data_AF-A0A4R8WCZ3-F1
#
_entry.id   AF-A0A4R8WCZ3-F1
#
_cell.length_a   1.000
_cell.length_b   1.000
_cell.length_c   1.000
_cell.angle_alpha   90.00
_cell.angle_beta   90.00
_cell.angle_gamma   90.00
#
_symmetry.space_group_name_H-M   'P 1'
#
loop_
_entity.id
_entity.type
_entity.pdbx_description
1 polymer ?
#
loop_
_entity_poly.entity_id
_entity_poly.type
_entity_poly.pdbx_seq_one_letter_code
_entity_poly.pdbx_strand_id
1 'polypeptide(L)'
;MRLPIGSAHLVDYRSVVSAEVGQSKGVNVRAIIETPEDLGNLVRRVRTKHGLTQYQLAERLKTSQRYIYELEAGKPKRADARYFNLLGQLGIQLTADVANE
;
A
#
# COMPACT_ATOMS: atom_id res chain seq x y z
N MET A 1 22.97 -3.99 21.46
CA MET A 1 21.89 -2.99 21.61
C MET A 1 21.61 -2.38 20.25
N ARG A 2 20.49 -2.73 19.62
CA ARG A 2 20.04 -2.22 18.31
C ARG A 2 18.50 -2.17 18.39
N LEU A 3 17.93 -0.98 18.24
CA LEU A 3 16.49 -0.74 18.37
C LEU A 3 15.71 -1.49 17.26
N PRO A 4 14.49 -1.98 17.56
CA PRO A 4 13.66 -2.69 16.59
C PRO A 4 13.11 -1.74 15.53
N ILE A 5 13.04 -2.24 14.31
CA ILE A 5 12.53 -1.54 13.13
C ILE A 5 11.02 -1.31 13.30
N GLY A 6 10.58 -0.09 12.98
CA GLY A 6 9.22 0.45 13.08
C GLY A 6 8.07 -0.54 13.17
N SER A 7 7.39 -0.54 14.32
CA SER A 7 6.09 -1.14 14.50
C SER A 7 5.05 -0.28 13.78
N ALA A 8 4.83 -0.54 12.49
CA ALA A 8 3.58 -0.14 11.86
C ALA A 8 2.46 -0.86 12.63
N HIS A 9 1.72 -0.11 13.46
CA HIS A 9 0.59 -0.62 14.24
C HIS A 9 -0.50 -1.09 13.27
N LEU A 10 -0.42 -2.36 12.88
CA LEU A 10 -1.43 -3.06 12.13
C LEU A 10 -2.48 -3.54 13.13
N VAL A 11 -3.65 -2.89 13.14
CA VAL A 11 -4.75 -3.30 14.01
C VAL A 11 -5.14 -4.76 13.67
N ASP A 12 -5.13 -5.61 14.70
CA ASP A 12 -5.42 -7.06 14.63
C ASP A 12 -6.82 -7.33 14.08
N TYR A 13 -6.91 -8.30 13.17
CA TYR A 13 -8.07 -8.56 12.30
C TYR A 13 -8.98 -9.69 12.78
N ARG A 14 -8.75 -10.25 13.99
CA ARG A 14 -9.37 -11.54 14.38
C ARG A 14 -10.52 -11.49 15.40
N SER A 15 -11.01 -10.33 15.84
CA SER A 15 -11.93 -10.29 17.00
C SER A 15 -13.37 -9.83 16.77
N VAL A 16 -13.82 -9.57 15.53
CA VAL A 16 -15.21 -9.12 15.30
C VAL A 16 -15.89 -9.85 14.15
N VAL A 17 -16.32 -11.08 14.41
CA VAL A 17 -17.36 -11.74 13.60
C VAL A 17 -18.46 -12.21 14.54
N SER A 18 -19.50 -11.39 14.68
CA SER A 18 -20.85 -11.81 15.07
C SER A 18 -21.84 -10.79 14.54
N ALA A 19 -22.76 -11.27 13.72
CA ALA A 19 -23.95 -10.61 13.18
C ALA A 19 -23.72 -9.42 12.22
N GLU A 20 -23.79 -9.68 10.91
CA GLU A 20 -24.83 -9.14 10.03
C GLU A 20 -24.59 -9.58 8.57
N VAL A 21 -25.57 -10.31 8.03
CA VAL A 21 -25.61 -10.81 6.65
C VAL A 21 -26.25 -9.74 5.78
N GLY A 22 -25.49 -9.17 4.85
CA GLY A 22 -26.01 -8.28 3.80
C GLY A 22 -25.03 -7.18 3.40
N GLN A 23 -24.55 -7.22 2.16
CA GLN A 23 -23.55 -6.36 1.52
C GLN A 23 -22.08 -6.74 1.80
N SER A 24 -21.37 -6.96 0.69
CA SER A 24 -19.99 -7.42 0.56
C SER A 24 -18.98 -6.46 1.18
N LYS A 25 -18.91 -6.37 2.52
CA LYS A 25 -17.92 -5.57 3.25
C LYS A 25 -16.58 -6.30 3.24
N GLY A 26 -15.84 -6.17 2.14
CA GLY A 26 -14.39 -6.28 2.20
C GLY A 26 -13.90 -5.28 3.24
N VAL A 27 -13.24 -5.76 4.29
CA VAL A 27 -12.78 -4.89 5.36
C VAL A 27 -11.76 -3.91 4.78
N ASN A 28 -12.02 -2.61 4.92
CA ASN A 28 -11.10 -1.56 4.49
C ASN A 28 -9.89 -1.53 5.44
N VAL A 29 -8.76 -2.09 5.02
CA VAL A 29 -7.48 -1.91 5.72
C VAL A 29 -7.03 -0.46 5.50
N ARG A 30 -6.87 0.31 6.58
CA ARG A 30 -6.19 1.61 6.56
C ARG A 30 -4.77 1.46 7.09
N ALA A 31 -3.85 2.26 6.56
CA ALA A 31 -2.47 2.34 7.03
C ALA A 31 -2.08 3.81 7.19
N ILE A 32 -1.39 4.13 8.27
CA ILE A 32 -0.71 5.42 8.43
C ILE A 32 0.64 5.31 7.71
N ILE A 33 0.93 6.28 6.86
CA ILE A 33 2.15 6.33 6.05
C ILE A 33 2.98 7.52 6.55
N GLU A 34 4.08 7.22 7.25
CA GLU A 34 4.96 8.26 7.82
C GLU A 34 6.20 8.49 6.93
N THR A 35 6.58 7.47 6.15
CA THR A 35 7.75 7.49 5.28
C THR A 35 7.43 7.00 3.86
N PRO A 36 8.26 7.36 2.86
CA PRO A 36 8.16 6.77 1.52
C PRO A 36 8.31 5.25 1.51
N GLU A 37 9.08 4.69 2.45
CA GLU A 37 9.28 3.24 2.60
C GLU A 37 7.99 2.54 3.04
N ASP A 38 7.20 3.14 3.93
CA ASP A 38 5.90 2.59 4.34
C ASP A 38 4.96 2.43 3.15
N LEU A 39 4.93 3.43 2.27
CA LEU A 39 4.11 3.38 1.06
C LEU A 39 4.62 2.33 0.06
N GLY A 40 5.95 2.22 -0.11
CA GLY A 40 6.58 1.18 -0.92
C GLY A 40 6.27 -0.22 -0.41
N ASN A 41 6.30 -0.41 0.92
CA ASN A 41 5.93 -1.66 1.59
C ASN A 41 4.46 -2.02 1.38
N LEU A 42 3.57 -1.03 1.46
CA LEU A 42 2.15 -1.23 1.16
C LEU A 42 1.94 -1.69 -0.28
N VAL A 43 2.56 -1.02 -1.26
CA VAL A 43 2.51 -1.40 -2.68
C VAL A 43 3.01 -2.82 -2.89
N ARG A 44 4.17 -3.17 -2.31
CA ARG A 44 4.73 -4.52 -2.39
C ARG A 44 3.77 -5.56 -1.84
N ARG A 45 3.16 -5.30 -0.68
CA ARG A 45 2.22 -6.22 -0.04
C ARG A 45 0.96 -6.44 -0.87
N VAL A 46 0.40 -5.38 -1.45
CA VAL A 46 -0.78 -5.48 -2.31
C VAL A 46 -0.44 -6.22 -3.60
N ARG A 47 0.68 -5.88 -4.25
CA ARG A 47 1.17 -6.58 -5.45
C ARG A 47 1.30 -8.08 -5.20
N THR A 48 1.96 -8.49 -4.12
CA THR A 48 2.18 -9.92 -3.81
C THR A 48 0.88 -10.63 -3.45
N LYS A 49 -0.07 -9.95 -2.78
CA LYS A 49 -1.42 -10.50 -2.53
C LYS A 49 -2.19 -10.78 -3.82
N HIS A 50 -1.93 -10.01 -4.88
CA HIS A 50 -2.46 -10.27 -6.22
C HIS A 50 -1.68 -11.32 -7.02
N GLY A 51 -0.64 -11.93 -6.44
CA GLY A 51 0.18 -12.95 -7.13
C GLY A 51 1.06 -12.40 -8.26
N LEU A 52 1.28 -11.07 -8.31
CA LEU A 52 2.04 -10.44 -9.37
C LEU A 52 3.53 -10.36 -9.04
N THR A 53 4.39 -10.61 -10.01
CA THR A 53 5.80 -10.22 -9.93
C THR A 53 5.96 -8.72 -10.20
N GLN A 54 7.12 -8.14 -9.84
CA GLN A 54 7.43 -6.75 -10.19
C GLN A 54 7.41 -6.53 -11.71
N TYR A 55 7.89 -7.51 -12.49
CA TYR A 55 7.87 -7.48 -13.94
C TYR A 55 6.43 -7.46 -14.48
N GLN A 56 5.56 -8.35 -14.01
CA GLN A 56 4.15 -8.39 -14.43
C GLN A 56 3.40 -7.09 -14.08
N LEU A 57 3.68 -6.50 -12.92
CA LEU A 57 3.12 -5.20 -12.57
C LEU A 57 3.65 -4.10 -13.50
N ALA A 58 4.95 -4.12 -13.81
CA ALA A 58 5.56 -3.15 -14.71
C ALA A 58 4.95 -3.21 -16.12
N GLU A 59 4.73 -4.40 -16.67
CA GLU A 59 4.09 -4.62 -17.96
C GLU A 59 2.67 -4.03 -17.99
N ARG A 60 1.85 -4.31 -16.97
CA ARG A 60 0.48 -3.76 -16.84
C ARG A 60 0.47 -2.24 -16.83
N LEU A 61 1.46 -1.66 -16.16
CA LEU A 61 1.61 -0.21 -16.00
C LEU A 61 2.39 0.46 -17.13
N LYS A 62 2.85 -0.30 -18.13
CA LYS A 62 3.69 0.20 -19.23
C LYS A 62 4.90 1.00 -18.70
N THR A 63 5.56 0.47 -17.67
CA THR A 63 6.74 1.06 -17.03
C THR A 63 7.87 0.03 -16.93
N SER A 64 9.03 0.43 -16.40
CA SER A 64 10.14 -0.50 -16.21
C SER A 64 10.01 -1.27 -14.89
N GLN A 65 10.50 -2.51 -14.86
CA GLN A 65 10.64 -3.27 -13.61
C GLN A 65 11.50 -2.51 -12.59
N ARG A 66 12.55 -1.81 -13.06
CA ARG A 66 13.39 -0.96 -12.22
C ARG A 66 12.59 0.11 -11.49
N TYR A 67 11.63 0.74 -12.17
CA TYR A 67 10.75 1.72 -11.54
C TYR A 67 9.95 1.09 -10.38
N ILE A 68 9.37 -0.10 -10.59
CA ILE A 68 8.64 -0.82 -9.54
C ILE A 68 9.56 -1.18 -8.36
N TYR A 69 10.78 -1.65 -8.63
CA TYR A 69 11.75 -1.96 -7.58
C TYR A 69 12.13 -0.71 -6.77
N GLU A 70 12.46 0.41 -7.42
CA GLU A 70 12.86 1.64 -6.74
C GLU A 70 11.72 2.20 -5.87
N LEU A 71 10.48 2.08 -6.35
CA LEU A 71 9.28 2.46 -5.61
C LEU A 71 9.04 1.56 -4.38
N GLU A 72 9.08 0.23 -4.55
CA GLU A 72 8.89 -0.70 -3.43
C GLU A 72 10.00 -0.64 -2.39
N ALA A 73 11.21 -0.20 -2.78
CA ALA A 73 12.33 0.03 -1.89
C ALA A 73 12.27 1.38 -1.17
N GLY A 74 11.18 2.15 -1.32
CA GLY A 74 11.03 3.45 -0.66
C GLY A 74 12.04 4.50 -1.13
N LYS A 75 12.69 4.30 -2.29
CA LYS A 75 13.68 5.27 -2.77
C LYS A 75 12.98 6.60 -3.03
N PRO A 76 13.62 7.74 -2.72
CA PRO A 76 13.02 9.04 -2.91
C PRO A 76 12.60 9.21 -4.37
N LYS A 77 11.29 9.22 -4.58
CA LYS A 77 10.64 9.48 -5.86
C LYS A 77 9.65 10.61 -5.67
N ARG A 78 9.50 11.43 -6.71
CA ARG A 78 8.41 12.39 -6.76
C ARG A 78 7.10 11.60 -6.81
N ALA A 79 6.13 11.99 -5.99
CA ALA A 79 4.76 11.53 -6.14
C ALA A 79 4.15 12.19 -7.37
N ASP A 80 4.43 11.57 -8.52
CA ASP A 80 3.98 12.03 -9.83
C ASP A 80 2.70 11.29 -10.27
N ALA A 81 2.14 11.70 -11.40
CA ALA A 81 0.92 11.10 -11.94
C ALA A 81 1.05 9.59 -12.19
N ARG A 82 2.26 9.08 -12.50
CA ARG A 82 2.48 7.64 -12.70
C ARG A 82 2.36 6.90 -11.37
N TYR A 83 2.86 7.49 -10.30
CA TYR A 83 2.73 6.89 -8.97
C TYR A 83 1.27 6.79 -8.55
N PHE A 84 0.50 7.88 -8.66
CA PHE A 84 -0.94 7.84 -8.33
C PHE A 84 -1.72 6.87 -9.22
N ASN A 85 -1.38 6.76 -10.51
CA ASN A 85 -2.00 5.78 -11.40
C ASN A 85 -1.72 4.34 -10.94
N LEU A 86 -0.47 4.03 -10.56
CA LEU A 86 -0.09 2.73 -10.01
C LEU A 86 -0.91 2.38 -8.77
N LEU A 87 -1.07 3.32 -7.83
CA LEU A 87 -1.87 3.11 -6.63
C LEU A 87 -3.33 2.79 -6.98
N GLY A 88 -3.94 3.55 -7.88
CA GLY A 88 -5.29 3.31 -8.36
C GLY A 88 -5.48 1.94 -9.03
N GLN A 89 -4.52 1.50 -9.85
CA GLN A 89 -4.57 0.17 -10.48
C GLN A 89 -4.44 -0.99 -9.49
N LEU A 90 -3.77 -0.77 -8.36
CA LEU A 90 -3.69 -1.71 -7.25
C LEU A 90 -4.88 -1.61 -6.28
N GLY A 91 -5.85 -0.72 -6.55
CA GLY A 91 -6.97 -0.47 -5.65
C GLY A 91 -6.58 0.23 -4.34
N ILE A 92 -5.41 0.89 -4.31
CA ILE A 92 -4.94 1.67 -3.17
C ILE A 92 -5.48 3.09 -3.32
N GLN A 93 -6.24 3.53 -2.33
CA GLN A 93 -6.73 4.90 -2.23
C GLN A 93 -5.92 5.67 -1.19
N LEU A 94 -5.37 6.81 -1.59
CA LEU A 94 -4.77 7.77 -0.64
C LEU A 94 -5.83 8.78 -0.21
N THR A 95 -5.92 9.00 1.09
CA THR A 95 -6.78 10.01 1.72
C THR A 95 -5.90 10.92 2.57
N ALA A 96 -6.21 12.21 2.60
CA ALA A 96 -5.53 13.18 3.45
C ALA A 96 -6.55 13.74 4.44
N ASP A 97 -6.18 13.74 5.71
CA ASP A 97 -6.93 14.40 6.77
C ASP A 97 -6.24 15.72 7.12
N VAL A 98 -7.02 16.79 7.27
CA VAL A 98 -6.54 18.08 7.75
C VAL A 98 -7.02 18.21 9.18
N ALA A 99 -6.10 18.47 10.12
CA ALA A 99 -6.49 18.77 11.49
C ALA A 99 -7.30 20.07 11.48
N ASN A 100 -8.45 20.09 12.17
CA ASN A 100 -9.23 21.31 12.34
C ASN A 100 -8.33 22.38 12.99
N GLU A 101 -8.21 23.55 12.36
CA GLU A 101 -7.56 24.74 12.92
C GLU A 101 -8.28 25.24 14.18
#